data_AF-A0A936AX99-F1
#
_entry.id   AF-A0A936AX99-F1
#
_cell.length_a   1.000
_cell.length_b   1.000
_cell.length_c   1.000
_cell.angle_alpha   90.00
_cell.angle_beta   90.00
_cell.angle_gamma   90.00
#
_symmetry.space_group_name_H-M   'P 1'
#
loop_
_entity.id
_entity.type
_entity.pdbx_description
1 polymer ?
#
loop_
_entity_poly.entity_id
_entity_poly.type
_entity_poly.pdbx_seq_one_letter_code
_entity_poly.pdbx_strand_id
1 'polypeptide(L)'
;MDCTRFQDSITDYIDGTLDSRTKAECAAHRLTCRECRETYGDVRNALQALSFIAESDLVEPEGLQSRIIAATSAGEMLSCGDFDTLIERYFDGVILAPTFQTFQAHFEKCHKCRRLMTGIEDAIDMCHEIKETEMDVPRELNDRIVAATTGGWSIARYGVEGFLKKLSGLVFNPQIAVALLIFAAGSMFVISRFGSIGGMADVAGSRAEVLVSEGQKALSNTEAFARTGFHRVSSGVNTFFFSPPVNPAEKVSVKPASPASPASPAFKR
;
A
#
# COMPACT_ATOMS: atom_id res chain seq x y z
N MET A 1 50.77 -7.32 12.12
CA MET A 1 50.11 -8.07 13.20
C MET A 1 50.73 -9.47 13.29
N ASP A 2 50.96 -9.93 14.51
CA ASP A 2 51.40 -11.27 14.91
C ASP A 2 50.19 -12.19 15.21
N CYS A 3 50.41 -13.51 15.20
CA CYS A 3 49.34 -14.51 15.32
C CYS A 3 48.59 -14.42 16.65
N THR A 4 49.30 -14.17 17.76
CA THR A 4 48.72 -14.01 19.10
C THR A 4 47.74 -12.86 19.16
N ARG A 5 48.16 -11.67 18.71
CA ARG A 5 47.29 -10.49 18.67
C ARG A 5 46.10 -10.69 17.72
N PHE A 6 46.29 -11.40 16.61
CA PHE A 6 45.16 -11.77 15.74
C PHE A 6 44.15 -12.64 16.48
N GLN A 7 44.60 -13.71 17.15
CA GLN A 7 43.75 -14.62 17.91
C GLN A 7 43.01 -13.90 19.04
N ASP A 8 43.66 -12.99 19.76
CA ASP A 8 43.03 -12.19 20.81
C ASP A 8 41.94 -11.25 20.24
N SER A 9 42.14 -10.74 19.02
CA SER A 9 41.21 -9.82 18.35
C SER A 9 40.15 -10.51 17.47
N ILE A 10 40.13 -11.84 17.40
CA ILE A 10 39.34 -12.56 16.39
C ILE A 10 37.83 -12.40 16.62
N THR A 11 37.40 -12.37 17.87
CA THR A 11 36.00 -12.17 18.26
C THR A 11 35.55 -10.77 17.86
N ASP A 12 36.28 -9.73 18.27
CA ASP A 12 35.99 -8.34 17.93
C ASP A 12 36.00 -8.11 16.40
N TYR A 13 36.86 -8.82 15.68
CA TYR A 13 36.92 -8.78 14.23
C TYR A 13 35.67 -9.38 13.57
N ILE A 14 35.13 -10.47 14.12
CA ILE A 14 33.90 -11.12 13.64
C ILE A 14 32.67 -10.27 13.97
N ASP A 15 32.61 -9.72 15.18
CA ASP A 15 31.51 -8.86 15.64
C ASP A 15 31.55 -7.47 14.98
N GLY A 16 32.67 -7.12 14.34
CA GLY A 16 32.84 -5.86 13.62
C GLY A 16 33.05 -4.66 14.54
N THR A 17 33.46 -4.88 15.80
CA THR A 17 33.68 -3.85 16.82
C THR A 17 35.07 -3.21 16.72
N LEU A 18 36.01 -3.82 15.98
CA LEU A 18 37.33 -3.26 15.74
C LEU A 18 37.29 -1.97 14.92
N ASP A 19 38.22 -1.05 15.22
CA ASP A 19 38.44 0.13 14.41
C ASP A 19 38.92 -0.23 12.99
N SER A 20 38.69 0.67 12.04
CA SER A 20 38.97 0.45 10.62
C SER A 20 40.41 0.04 10.32
N ARG A 21 41.40 0.56 11.08
CA ARG A 21 42.81 0.25 10.88
C ARG A 21 43.12 -1.16 11.39
N THR A 22 42.73 -1.48 12.62
CA THR A 22 42.97 -2.84 13.18
C THR A 22 42.24 -3.90 12.37
N LYS A 23 41.02 -3.60 11.89
CA LYS A 23 40.27 -4.49 10.99
C LYS A 23 41.04 -4.78 9.69
N ALA A 24 41.66 -3.78 9.08
CA ALA A 24 42.49 -3.96 7.88
C ALA A 24 43.75 -4.79 8.17
N GLU A 25 44.40 -4.57 9.32
CA GLU A 25 45.56 -5.36 9.75
C GLU A 25 45.21 -6.84 9.98
N CYS A 26 44.07 -7.13 10.63
CA CYS A 26 43.55 -8.49 10.80
C CYS A 26 43.22 -9.15 9.46
N ALA A 27 42.56 -8.42 8.56
CA ALA A 27 42.22 -8.92 7.22
C ALA A 27 43.48 -9.27 6.42
N ALA A 28 44.51 -8.41 6.45
CA ALA A 28 45.78 -8.67 5.81
C ALA A 28 46.48 -9.90 6.42
N HIS A 29 46.55 -10.00 7.75
CA HIS A 29 47.19 -11.13 8.43
C HIS A 29 46.51 -12.46 8.09
N ARG A 30 45.17 -12.51 8.08
CA ARG A 30 44.38 -13.70 7.68
C ARG A 30 44.65 -14.15 6.25
N LEU A 31 44.97 -13.21 5.34
CA LEU A 31 45.31 -13.55 3.96
C LEU A 31 46.71 -14.14 3.86
N THR A 32 47.65 -13.72 4.68
CA THR A 32 49.05 -14.17 4.64
C THR A 32 49.33 -15.40 5.51
N CYS A 33 48.66 -15.54 6.65
CA CYS A 33 48.89 -16.60 7.63
C CYS A 33 47.87 -17.74 7.47
N ARG A 34 48.34 -18.94 7.14
CA ARG A 34 47.49 -20.12 6.96
C ARG A 34 46.79 -20.55 8.25
N GLU A 35 47.53 -20.63 9.36
CA GLU A 35 46.99 -21.09 10.65
C GLU A 35 45.86 -20.16 11.13
N CYS A 36 46.09 -18.85 11.13
CA CYS A 36 45.08 -17.87 11.53
C CYS A 36 43.85 -17.86 10.60
N ARG A 37 44.02 -18.22 9.32
CA ARG A 37 42.90 -18.40 8.40
C ARG A 37 42.05 -19.62 8.76
N GLU A 38 42.68 -20.73 9.09
CA GLU A 38 42.01 -21.95 9.55
C GLU A 38 41.27 -21.68 10.86
N THR A 39 41.92 -21.06 11.86
CA THR A 39 41.28 -20.66 13.13
C THR A 39 40.06 -19.77 12.93
N TYR A 40 40.15 -18.77 12.03
CA TYR A 40 39.00 -17.91 11.69
C TYR A 40 37.85 -18.71 11.07
N GLY A 41 38.16 -19.68 10.21
CA GLY A 41 37.17 -20.58 9.63
C GLY A 41 36.47 -21.39 10.71
N ASP A 42 37.23 -21.98 11.64
CA ASP A 42 36.69 -22.81 12.73
C ASP A 42 35.76 -22.01 13.66
N VAL A 43 36.18 -20.81 14.07
CA VAL A 43 35.35 -19.93 14.93
C VAL A 43 34.07 -19.53 14.21
N ARG A 44 34.14 -19.17 12.92
CA ARG A 44 32.96 -18.80 12.14
C ARG A 44 32.00 -19.98 11.96
N ASN A 45 32.52 -21.17 11.70
CA ASN A 45 31.72 -22.39 11.58
C ASN A 45 31.04 -22.74 12.91
N ALA A 46 31.73 -22.60 14.03
CA ALA A 46 31.17 -22.80 15.37
C ALA A 46 30.03 -21.79 15.65
N LEU A 47 30.22 -20.51 15.33
CA LEU A 47 29.17 -19.49 15.47
C LEU A 47 27.95 -19.80 14.61
N GLN A 48 28.16 -20.26 13.37
CA GLN A 48 27.06 -20.63 12.48
C GLN A 48 26.29 -21.86 12.98
N ALA A 49 27.00 -22.85 13.56
CA ALA A 49 26.35 -24.00 14.18
C ALA A 49 25.50 -23.59 15.39
N LEU A 50 26.01 -22.66 16.22
CA LEU A 50 25.27 -22.11 17.36
C LEU A 50 24.08 -21.26 16.93
N SER A 51 24.20 -20.45 15.88
CA SER A 51 23.08 -19.65 15.38
C SER A 51 21.95 -20.52 14.86
N PHE A 52 22.26 -21.64 14.20
CA PHE A 52 21.26 -22.60 13.74
C PHE A 52 20.46 -23.21 14.90
N ILE A 53 21.13 -23.55 16.01
CA ILE A 53 20.48 -24.06 17.22
C ILE A 53 19.60 -22.98 17.85
N ALA A 54 20.11 -21.74 17.93
CA ALA A 54 19.35 -20.62 18.46
C ALA A 54 18.08 -20.34 17.64
N GLU A 55 18.16 -20.42 16.31
CA GLU A 55 17.01 -20.20 15.42
C GLU A 55 15.99 -21.34 15.49
N SER A 56 16.42 -22.58 15.76
CA SER A 56 15.51 -23.72 15.89
C SER A 56 14.70 -23.75 17.19
N ASP A 57 15.21 -23.12 18.26
CA ASP A 57 14.54 -23.07 19.57
C ASP A 57 13.73 -21.78 19.81
N LEU A 58 13.86 -20.79 18.94
CA LEU A 58 13.06 -19.57 18.99
C LEU A 58 11.74 -19.80 18.25
N VAL A 59 10.76 -20.35 18.97
CA VAL A 59 9.35 -20.23 18.56
C VAL A 59 9.03 -18.74 18.51
N GLU A 60 8.97 -18.17 17.30
CA GLU A 60 8.53 -16.79 17.11
C GLU A 60 7.14 -16.66 17.76
N PRO A 61 6.97 -15.84 18.80
CA PRO A 61 5.69 -15.75 19.48
C PRO A 61 4.63 -15.30 18.48
N GLU A 62 3.52 -16.03 18.40
CA GLU A 62 2.44 -15.72 17.46
C GLU A 62 2.04 -14.25 17.55
N GLY A 63 2.05 -13.56 16.42
CA GLY A 63 1.68 -12.15 16.34
C GLY A 63 2.77 -11.16 16.79
N LEU A 64 4.03 -11.58 17.00
CA LEU A 64 5.13 -10.65 17.26
C LEU A 64 5.27 -9.61 16.15
N GLN A 65 5.26 -10.03 14.88
CA GLN A 65 5.27 -9.10 13.75
C GLN A 65 4.09 -8.14 13.79
N SER A 66 2.87 -8.63 14.05
CA SER A 66 1.69 -7.79 14.20
C SER A 66 1.82 -6.78 15.34
N ARG A 67 2.44 -7.18 16.47
CA ARG A 67 2.68 -6.29 17.62
C ARG A 67 3.78 -5.28 17.35
N ILE A 68 4.85 -5.66 16.66
CA ILE A 68 5.91 -4.75 16.22
C ILE A 68 5.30 -3.73 15.26
N ILE A 69 4.61 -4.19 14.20
CA ILE A 69 3.92 -3.32 13.25
C ILE A 69 2.94 -2.42 13.99
N ALA A 70 2.12 -2.92 14.92
CA ALA A 70 1.21 -2.08 15.70
C ALA A 70 1.95 -1.05 16.56
N ALA A 71 3.06 -1.41 17.19
CA ALA A 71 3.86 -0.51 18.03
C ALA A 71 4.68 0.52 17.22
N THR A 72 5.15 0.16 16.03
CA THR A 72 5.98 1.02 15.17
C THR A 72 5.16 1.83 14.18
N SER A 73 4.02 1.31 13.71
CA SER A 73 3.04 2.07 12.89
C SER A 73 2.16 2.99 13.74
N ALA A 74 2.04 2.72 15.05
CA ALA A 74 1.58 3.71 16.02
C ALA A 74 2.70 4.70 16.41
N GLY A 75 3.73 4.84 15.58
CA GLY A 75 4.66 5.96 15.66
C GLY A 75 3.86 7.26 15.69
N GLU A 76 4.05 8.02 16.77
CA GLU A 76 3.51 9.35 17.06
C GLU A 76 2.21 9.65 16.32
N MET A 77 1.08 9.24 16.91
CA MET A 77 -0.24 9.63 16.39
C MET A 77 -0.24 11.14 16.18
N LEU A 78 -0.29 11.57 14.92
CA LEU A 78 -0.36 12.98 14.55
C LEU A 78 -1.36 13.67 15.45
N SER A 79 -0.96 14.75 16.11
CA SER A 79 -1.92 15.57 16.83
C SER A 79 -2.83 16.24 15.81
N CYS A 80 -4.02 16.70 16.23
CA CYS A 80 -4.88 17.48 15.32
C CYS A 80 -4.19 18.76 14.83
N GLY A 81 -3.23 19.31 15.59
CA GLY A 81 -2.45 20.48 15.17
C GLY A 81 -1.45 20.13 14.06
N ASP A 82 -0.75 19.01 14.20
CA ASP A 82 0.18 18.56 13.15
C ASP A 82 -0.59 18.18 11.88
N PHE A 83 -1.77 17.57 12.03
CA PHE A 83 -2.67 17.31 10.91
C PHE A 83 -2.98 18.59 10.12
N ASP A 84 -3.37 19.67 10.81
CA ASP A 84 -3.70 20.96 10.20
C ASP A 84 -2.52 21.52 9.36
N THR A 85 -1.30 21.43 9.87
CA THR A 85 -0.10 21.85 9.12
C THR A 85 0.21 20.97 7.90
N LEU A 86 -0.24 19.72 7.89
CA LEU A 86 -0.06 18.80 6.77
C LEU A 86 -1.16 18.95 5.71
N ILE A 87 -2.32 19.52 6.05
CA ILE A 87 -3.42 19.72 5.09
C ILE A 87 -2.95 20.57 3.90
N GLU A 88 -2.24 21.67 4.16
CA GLU A 88 -1.71 22.53 3.09
C GLU A 88 -0.82 21.73 2.14
N ARG A 89 0.15 20.98 2.68
CA ARG A 89 1.05 20.13 1.90
C ARG A 89 0.34 19.02 1.14
N TYR A 90 -0.77 18.52 1.68
CA TYR A 90 -1.59 17.51 1.03
C TYR A 90 -2.28 18.10 -0.21
N PHE A 91 -2.91 19.27 -0.09
CA PHE A 91 -3.56 19.93 -1.23
C PHE A 91 -2.56 20.44 -2.28
N ASP A 92 -1.34 20.82 -1.85
CA ASP A 92 -0.24 21.16 -2.76
C ASP A 92 0.36 19.92 -3.47
N GLY A 93 0.01 18.70 -3.06
CA GLY A 93 0.54 17.46 -3.64
C GLY A 93 2.00 17.17 -3.27
N VAL A 94 2.53 17.79 -2.21
CA VAL A 94 3.95 17.66 -1.79
C VAL A 94 4.14 16.76 -0.56
N ILE A 95 3.10 16.03 -0.13
CA ILE A 95 3.19 15.11 1.00
C ILE A 95 3.99 13.84 0.65
N LEU A 96 4.96 13.48 1.51
CA LEU A 96 5.77 12.27 1.35
C LEU A 96 4.95 11.01 1.69
N ALA A 97 5.23 9.89 1.01
CA ALA A 97 4.50 8.64 1.20
C ALA A 97 4.41 8.14 2.66
N PRO A 98 5.48 8.20 3.49
CA PRO A 98 5.38 7.80 4.90
C PRO A 98 4.46 8.72 5.71
N THR A 99 4.53 10.04 5.45
CA THR A 99 3.69 11.04 6.13
C THR A 99 2.23 10.92 5.73
N PHE A 100 1.97 10.54 4.47
CA PHE A 100 0.62 10.32 3.96
C PHE A 100 -0.10 9.17 4.70
N GLN A 101 0.60 8.08 5.02
CA GLN A 101 0.00 6.96 5.77
C GLN A 101 -0.42 7.38 7.18
N THR A 102 0.42 8.12 7.89
CA THR A 102 0.07 8.64 9.23
C THR A 102 -1.07 9.64 9.16
N PHE A 103 -1.08 10.51 8.13
CA PHE A 103 -2.17 11.45 7.85
C PHE A 103 -3.49 10.72 7.63
N GLN A 104 -3.51 9.68 6.78
CA GLN A 104 -4.69 8.87 6.50
C GLN A 104 -5.19 8.12 7.75
N ALA A 105 -4.27 7.53 8.53
CA ALA A 105 -4.61 6.85 9.76
C ALA A 105 -5.24 7.80 10.81
N HIS A 106 -4.80 9.06 10.88
CA HIS A 106 -5.42 10.07 11.73
C HIS A 106 -6.81 10.47 11.20
N PHE A 107 -6.93 10.72 9.90
CA PHE A 107 -8.18 11.11 9.24
C PHE A 107 -9.30 10.05 9.39
N GLU A 108 -8.94 8.76 9.36
CA GLU A 108 -9.89 7.67 9.57
C GLU A 108 -10.43 7.60 11.01
N LYS A 109 -9.65 8.04 12.00
CA LYS A 109 -10.00 7.93 13.42
C LYS A 109 -10.53 9.22 14.04
N CYS A 110 -10.12 10.38 13.54
CA CYS A 110 -10.44 11.69 14.12
C CYS A 110 -11.62 12.37 13.41
N HIS A 111 -12.77 12.42 14.09
CA HIS A 111 -13.97 13.08 13.56
C HIS A 111 -13.79 14.59 13.32
N LYS A 112 -13.01 15.28 14.17
CA LYS A 112 -12.75 16.72 14.04
C LYS A 112 -12.02 17.05 12.73
N CYS A 113 -10.94 16.33 12.46
CA CYS A 113 -10.14 16.50 11.25
C CYS A 113 -10.90 16.05 9.99
N ARG A 114 -11.76 15.02 10.09
CA ARG A 114 -12.66 14.65 9.00
C ARG A 114 -13.61 15.79 8.62
N ARG A 115 -14.27 16.39 9.60
CA ARG A 115 -15.17 17.52 9.37
C ARG A 115 -14.45 18.72 8.77
N LEU A 116 -13.20 18.97 9.19
CA LEU A 116 -12.36 20.04 8.63
C LEU A 116 -12.09 19.80 7.14
N MET A 117 -11.62 18.60 6.76
CA MET A 117 -11.36 18.25 5.36
C MET A 117 -12.60 18.38 4.48
N THR A 118 -13.75 17.87 4.92
CA THR A 118 -15.01 18.01 4.17
C THR A 118 -15.35 19.48 3.95
N GLY A 119 -15.16 20.34 4.95
CA GLY A 119 -15.40 21.78 4.78
C GLY A 119 -14.44 22.46 3.79
N ILE A 120 -13.21 21.95 3.65
CA ILE A 120 -12.24 22.44 2.66
C ILE A 120 -12.63 21.96 1.25
N GLU A 121 -13.01 20.68 1.12
CA GLU A 121 -13.50 20.11 -0.15
C GLU A 121 -14.75 20.85 -0.65
N ASP A 122 -15.73 21.08 0.23
CA ASP A 122 -16.92 21.88 -0.09
C ASP A 122 -16.56 23.30 -0.56
N ALA A 123 -15.54 23.92 0.05
CA ALA A 123 -15.08 25.25 -0.34
C ALA A 123 -14.39 25.25 -1.71
N ILE A 124 -13.62 24.21 -2.03
CA ILE A 124 -13.00 24.03 -3.34
C ILE A 124 -14.08 23.85 -4.41
N ASP A 125 -15.10 23.04 -4.14
CA ASP A 125 -16.20 22.81 -5.07
C ASP A 125 -16.97 24.11 -5.37
N MET A 126 -17.27 24.92 -4.34
CA MET A 126 -17.87 26.25 -4.55
C MET A 126 -16.98 27.17 -5.40
N CYS A 127 -15.65 27.10 -5.25
CA CYS A 127 -14.73 27.89 -6.08
C CYS A 127 -14.74 27.41 -7.55
N HIS A 128 -14.89 26.10 -7.79
CA HIS A 128 -14.98 25.56 -9.14
C HIS A 128 -16.28 25.96 -9.83
N GLU A 129 -17.42 25.94 -9.13
CA GLU A 129 -18.70 26.38 -9.68
C GLU A 129 -18.62 27.84 -10.20
N ILE A 130 -18.00 28.74 -9.44
CA ILE A 130 -17.81 30.14 -9.85
C ILE A 130 -16.89 30.21 -11.08
N LYS A 131 -15.77 29.49 -11.07
CA LYS A 131 -14.79 29.51 -12.16
C LYS A 131 -15.37 29.03 -13.48
N GLU A 132 -16.23 28.02 -13.46
CA GLU A 132 -16.91 27.50 -14.65
C GLU A 132 -17.87 28.53 -15.28
N THR A 133 -18.43 29.44 -14.47
CA THR A 133 -19.31 30.49 -14.99
C THR A 133 -18.56 31.68 -15.60
N GLU A 134 -17.31 31.92 -15.19
CA GLU A 134 -16.56 33.12 -15.59
C GLU A 134 -15.55 32.88 -16.73
N MET A 135 -15.10 31.63 -16.93
CA MET A 135 -14.04 31.33 -17.89
C MET A 135 -14.58 30.74 -19.21
N ASP A 136 -14.72 31.58 -20.23
CA ASP A 136 -14.88 31.11 -21.61
C ASP A 136 -13.58 30.42 -22.07
N VAL A 137 -13.60 29.09 -22.12
CA VAL A 137 -12.50 28.31 -22.70
C VAL A 137 -12.45 28.59 -24.21
N PRO A 138 -11.31 29.06 -24.76
CA PRO A 138 -11.19 29.30 -26.19
C PRO A 138 -11.52 28.02 -26.97
N ARG A 139 -12.43 28.12 -27.96
CA ARG A 139 -12.89 26.96 -28.74
C ARG A 139 -11.76 26.17 -29.40
N GLU A 140 -10.64 26.85 -29.70
CA GLU A 140 -9.45 26.26 -30.31
C GLU A 140 -8.56 25.47 -29.33
N LEU A 141 -8.76 25.60 -28.01
CA LEU A 141 -7.92 24.92 -27.01
C LEU A 141 -8.09 23.40 -27.08
N ASN A 142 -9.34 22.94 -27.22
CA ASN A 142 -9.64 21.50 -27.34
C ASN A 142 -8.99 20.90 -28.59
N ASP A 143 -9.08 21.60 -29.72
CA ASP A 143 -8.44 21.16 -30.98
C ASP A 143 -6.92 21.07 -30.84
N ARG A 144 -6.30 22.02 -30.13
CA ARG A 144 -4.85 22.01 -29.86
C ARG A 144 -4.44 20.88 -28.91
N ILE A 145 -5.22 20.61 -27.88
CA ILE A 145 -4.96 19.50 -26.94
C ILE A 145 -5.09 18.17 -27.68
N VAL A 146 -6.16 17.98 -28.47
CA VAL A 146 -6.38 16.77 -29.28
C VAL A 146 -5.25 16.58 -30.28
N ALA A 147 -4.87 17.62 -31.03
CA ALA A 147 -3.76 17.55 -31.98
C ALA A 147 -2.41 17.23 -31.31
N ALA A 148 -2.17 17.72 -30.10
CA ALA A 148 -0.95 17.44 -29.34
C ALA A 148 -0.93 16.03 -28.72
N THR A 149 -2.06 15.53 -28.23
CA THR A 149 -2.15 14.25 -27.49
C THR A 149 -2.39 13.04 -28.39
N THR A 150 -3.12 13.20 -29.49
CA THR A 150 -3.29 12.11 -30.47
C THR A 150 -2.03 11.87 -31.31
N GLY A 151 -1.00 12.70 -31.12
CA GLY A 151 0.15 12.80 -32.01
C GLY A 151 -0.31 13.37 -33.34
N GLY A 152 0.49 14.23 -33.96
CA GLY A 152 0.24 14.66 -35.32
C GLY A 152 0.39 13.48 -36.30
N TRP A 153 -0.57 12.55 -36.32
CA TRP A 153 -0.86 11.75 -37.51
C TRP A 153 -1.63 12.65 -38.46
N SER A 154 -0.98 13.75 -38.87
CA SER A 154 -1.28 14.32 -40.17
C SER A 154 -0.97 13.23 -41.18
N ILE A 155 -2.01 12.52 -41.64
CA ILE A 155 -2.05 11.90 -42.97
C ILE A 155 -1.97 13.07 -43.95
N ALA A 156 -0.85 13.77 -43.97
CA ALA A 156 -0.49 14.63 -45.07
C ALA A 156 -0.39 13.68 -46.25
N ARG A 157 -1.43 13.66 -47.09
CA ARG A 157 -1.46 13.50 -48.56
C ARG A 157 -0.23 12.89 -49.29
N TYR A 158 0.51 12.00 -48.66
CA TYR A 158 1.41 11.08 -49.32
C TYR A 158 0.49 9.96 -49.78
N GLY A 159 0.12 10.04 -51.06
CA GLY A 159 -0.76 9.09 -51.71
C GLY A 159 -0.39 7.66 -51.34
N VAL A 160 -1.41 6.80 -51.28
CA VAL A 160 -1.33 5.36 -51.01
C VAL A 160 -0.20 4.68 -51.81
N GLU A 161 0.16 5.24 -52.96
CA GLU A 161 1.29 4.82 -53.81
C GLU A 161 2.69 4.96 -53.17
N GLY A 162 2.92 5.96 -52.31
CA GLY A 162 4.22 6.18 -51.65
C GLY A 162 4.46 5.25 -50.47
N PHE A 163 3.40 4.88 -49.75
CA PHE A 163 3.46 3.93 -48.64
C PHE A 163 3.67 2.49 -49.14
N LEU A 164 3.00 2.11 -50.24
CA LEU A 164 3.18 0.80 -50.88
C LEU A 164 4.60 0.59 -51.44
N LYS A 165 5.21 1.62 -52.05
CA LYS A 165 6.60 1.54 -52.56
C LYS A 165 7.66 1.48 -51.46
N LYS A 166 7.41 2.03 -50.27
CA LYS A 166 8.32 1.89 -49.12
C LYS A 166 8.13 0.57 -48.37
N LEU A 167 6.92 0.00 -48.38
CA LEU A 167 6.66 -1.33 -47.84
C LEU A 167 7.35 -2.44 -48.66
N SER A 168 7.41 -2.32 -49.99
CA SER A 168 8.08 -3.35 -50.82
C SER A 168 9.59 -3.46 -50.57
N GLY A 169 10.25 -2.39 -50.13
CA GLY A 169 11.66 -2.42 -49.73
C GLY A 169 11.90 -2.99 -48.32
N LEU A 170 10.88 -2.95 -47.45
CA LEU A 170 10.99 -3.35 -46.04
C LEU A 170 10.73 -4.86 -45.82
N VAL A 171 10.05 -5.51 -46.76
CA VAL A 171 9.70 -6.96 -46.68
C VAL A 171 10.90 -7.88 -46.93
N PHE A 172 12.04 -7.37 -47.40
CA PHE A 172 13.27 -8.16 -47.57
C PHE A 172 14.10 -8.33 -46.29
N ASN A 173 13.68 -7.74 -45.16
CA ASN A 173 14.34 -7.98 -43.88
C ASN A 173 13.64 -9.12 -43.12
N PRO A 174 14.28 -10.29 -42.92
CA PRO A 174 13.63 -11.48 -42.37
C PRO A 174 13.02 -11.26 -40.97
N GLN A 175 13.57 -10.33 -40.19
CA GLN A 175 13.04 -10.00 -38.86
C GLN A 175 11.66 -9.31 -38.92
N ILE A 176 11.45 -8.46 -39.94
CA ILE A 176 10.17 -7.74 -40.11
C ILE A 176 9.11 -8.69 -40.65
N ALA A 177 9.48 -9.63 -41.52
CA ALA A 177 8.56 -10.65 -42.03
C ALA A 177 7.98 -11.54 -40.92
N VAL A 178 8.80 -11.92 -39.93
CA VAL A 178 8.33 -12.70 -38.77
C VAL A 178 7.37 -11.89 -37.90
N ALA A 179 7.69 -10.62 -37.62
CA ALA A 179 6.79 -9.75 -36.85
C ALA A 179 5.44 -9.56 -37.55
N LEU A 180 5.44 -9.40 -38.87
CA LEU A 180 4.23 -9.27 -39.68
C LEU A 180 3.40 -10.56 -39.69
N LEU A 181 4.04 -11.73 -39.74
CA LEU A 181 3.35 -13.02 -39.62
C LEU A 181 2.74 -13.24 -38.23
N ILE A 182 3.45 -12.86 -37.16
CA ILE A 182 2.91 -12.92 -35.79
C ILE A 182 1.72 -11.97 -35.64
N PHE A 183 1.82 -10.75 -36.18
CA PHE A 183 0.74 -9.78 -36.14
C PHE A 183 -0.46 -10.24 -36.97
N ALA A 184 -0.23 -10.78 -38.17
CA ALA A 184 -1.27 -11.34 -39.02
C ALA A 184 -1.96 -12.53 -38.35
N ALA A 185 -1.21 -13.47 -37.79
CA ALA A 185 -1.75 -14.61 -37.06
C ALA A 185 -2.53 -14.18 -35.80
N GLY A 186 -2.03 -13.19 -35.06
CA GLY A 186 -2.71 -12.61 -33.90
C GLY A 186 -4.02 -11.92 -34.29
N SER A 187 -4.01 -11.11 -35.35
CA SER A 187 -5.21 -10.45 -35.86
C SER A 187 -6.24 -11.44 -36.38
N MET A 188 -5.80 -12.51 -37.06
CA MET A 188 -6.68 -13.57 -37.54
C MET A 188 -7.29 -14.37 -36.39
N PHE A 189 -6.55 -14.63 -35.31
CA PHE A 189 -7.08 -15.28 -34.11
C PHE A 189 -8.14 -14.41 -33.40
N VAL A 190 -7.92 -13.09 -33.32
CA VAL A 190 -8.91 -12.14 -32.77
C VAL A 190 -10.16 -12.09 -33.65
N ILE A 191 -10.01 -12.03 -34.97
CA ILE A 191 -11.14 -12.03 -35.90
C ILE A 191 -11.89 -13.37 -35.86
N SER A 192 -11.20 -14.51 -35.78
CA SER A 192 -11.83 -15.83 -35.66
C SER A 192 -12.57 -16.02 -34.34
N ARG A 193 -12.12 -15.40 -33.25
CA ARG A 193 -12.76 -15.52 -31.92
C ARG A 193 -13.94 -14.57 -31.75
N PHE A 194 -13.90 -13.38 -32.35
CA PHE A 194 -14.89 -12.33 -32.15
C PHE A 194 -15.72 -11.99 -33.39
N GLY A 195 -15.49 -12.67 -34.52
CA GLY A 195 -16.23 -12.53 -35.79
C GLY A 195 -15.92 -11.23 -36.56
N SER A 196 -15.66 -10.13 -35.85
CA SER A 196 -15.25 -8.83 -36.39
C SER A 196 -14.71 -7.96 -35.25
N ILE A 197 -13.84 -6.99 -35.56
CA ILE A 197 -13.38 -5.97 -34.59
C ILE A 197 -14.57 -5.16 -34.06
N GLY A 198 -15.62 -4.95 -34.87
CA GLY A 198 -16.87 -4.33 -34.43
C GLY A 198 -17.63 -5.18 -33.40
N GLY A 199 -17.62 -6.51 -33.55
CA GLY A 199 -18.22 -7.43 -32.58
C GLY A 199 -17.48 -7.43 -31.23
N MET A 200 -16.17 -7.18 -31.23
CA MET A 200 -15.40 -7.04 -29.99
C MET A 200 -15.75 -5.75 -29.25
N ALA A 201 -16.01 -4.65 -29.97
CA ALA A 201 -16.45 -3.38 -29.39
C ALA A 201 -17.88 -3.49 -28.81
N ASP A 202 -18.80 -4.18 -29.49
CA ASP A 202 -20.15 -4.42 -28.98
C ASP A 202 -20.17 -5.36 -27.77
N VAL A 203 -19.32 -6.39 -27.76
CA VAL A 203 -19.16 -7.30 -26.60
C VAL A 203 -18.46 -6.61 -25.43
N ALA A 204 -17.49 -5.73 -25.71
CA ALA A 204 -16.84 -4.92 -24.67
C ALA A 204 -17.80 -3.85 -24.12
N GLY A 205 -18.59 -3.21 -24.98
CA GLY A 205 -19.61 -2.23 -24.59
C GLY A 205 -20.70 -2.84 -23.72
N SER A 206 -21.27 -3.97 -24.13
CA SER A 206 -22.27 -4.69 -23.33
C SER A 206 -21.71 -5.21 -22.00
N ARG A 207 -20.45 -5.66 -21.94
CA ARG A 207 -19.81 -6.02 -20.67
C ARG A 207 -19.50 -4.82 -19.79
N ALA A 208 -19.14 -3.68 -20.37
CA ALA A 208 -18.92 -2.44 -19.65
C ALA A 208 -20.23 -1.91 -19.05
N GLU A 209 -21.34 -1.94 -19.80
CA GLU A 209 -22.67 -1.57 -19.30
C GLU A 209 -23.14 -2.50 -18.16
N VAL A 210 -22.88 -3.80 -18.26
CA VAL A 210 -23.17 -4.74 -17.16
C VAL A 210 -22.33 -4.42 -15.93
N LEU A 211 -21.03 -4.18 -16.07
CA LEU A 211 -20.15 -3.83 -14.93
C LEU A 211 -20.50 -2.46 -14.33
N VAL A 212 -20.87 -1.47 -15.14
CA VAL A 212 -21.29 -0.15 -14.67
C VAL A 212 -22.64 -0.23 -13.96
N SER A 213 -23.60 -1.00 -14.49
CA SER A 213 -24.91 -1.19 -13.83
C SER A 213 -24.82 -2.04 -12.56
N GLU A 214 -23.92 -3.02 -12.51
CA GLU A 214 -23.61 -3.81 -11.31
C GLU A 214 -22.85 -2.97 -10.27
N GLY A 215 -21.92 -2.13 -10.72
CA GLY A 215 -21.24 -1.13 -9.89
C GLY A 215 -22.20 -0.10 -9.30
N GLN A 216 -23.12 0.43 -10.10
CA GLN A 216 -24.16 1.35 -9.61
C GLN A 216 -25.11 0.68 -8.62
N LYS A 217 -25.49 -0.59 -8.84
CA LYS A 217 -26.29 -1.36 -7.87
C LYS A 217 -25.53 -1.63 -6.57
N ALA A 218 -24.23 -1.94 -6.66
CA ALA A 218 -23.38 -2.11 -5.50
C ALA A 218 -23.25 -0.80 -4.71
N LEU A 219 -23.06 0.33 -5.40
CA LEU A 219 -23.00 1.65 -4.78
C LEU A 219 -24.34 2.06 -4.15
N SER A 220 -25.47 1.86 -4.83
CA SER A 220 -26.79 2.16 -4.25
C SER A 220 -27.11 1.29 -3.03
N ASN A 221 -26.71 0.01 -3.05
CA ASN A 221 -26.86 -0.88 -1.90
C ASN A 221 -25.92 -0.49 -0.75
N THR A 222 -24.71 0.00 -1.06
CA THR A 222 -23.75 0.47 -0.05
C THR A 222 -24.19 1.80 0.56
N GLU A 223 -24.78 2.71 -0.22
CA GLU A 223 -25.36 3.96 0.25
C GLU A 223 -26.58 3.73 1.16
N ALA A 224 -27.43 2.74 0.82
CA ALA A 224 -28.54 2.32 1.67
C ALA A 224 -28.07 1.66 2.98
N PHE A 225 -26.99 0.88 2.95
CA PHE A 225 -26.39 0.27 4.14
C PHE A 225 -25.69 1.32 5.03
N ALA A 226 -25.04 2.32 4.43
CA ALA A 226 -24.45 3.45 5.14
C ALA A 226 -25.52 4.32 5.83
N ARG A 227 -26.62 4.66 5.14
CA ARG A 227 -27.72 5.45 5.72
C ARG A 227 -28.45 4.71 6.86
N THR A 228 -28.66 3.41 6.74
CA THR A 228 -29.31 2.62 7.80
C THR A 228 -28.40 2.34 9.00
N GLY A 229 -27.08 2.18 8.78
CA GLY A 229 -26.08 2.11 9.84
C GLY A 229 -25.99 3.40 10.66
N PHE A 230 -25.99 4.56 10.00
CA PHE A 230 -25.96 5.87 10.67
C PHE A 230 -27.20 6.13 11.54
N HIS A 231 -28.40 5.75 11.07
CA HIS A 231 -29.62 5.92 11.89
C HIS A 231 -29.63 5.04 13.15
N ARG A 232 -29.16 3.78 13.06
CA ARG A 232 -29.11 2.86 14.21
C ARG A 232 -28.12 3.30 15.29
N VAL A 233 -26.98 3.88 14.89
CA VAL A 233 -26.00 4.42 15.84
C VAL A 233 -26.50 5.73 16.46
N SER A 234 -27.17 6.59 15.69
CA SER A 234 -27.75 7.83 16.24
C SER A 234 -28.86 7.58 17.27
N SER A 235 -29.71 6.56 17.07
CA SER A 235 -30.79 6.23 18.01
C SER A 235 -30.29 5.49 19.25
N GLY A 236 -29.18 4.75 19.16
CA GLY A 236 -28.54 4.10 20.31
C GLY A 236 -27.75 5.06 21.21
N VAL A 237 -27.18 6.13 20.65
CA VAL A 237 -26.42 7.13 21.43
C VAL A 237 -27.36 8.11 22.14
N ASN A 238 -28.52 8.44 21.55
CA ASN A 238 -29.47 9.37 22.16
C ASN A 238 -30.13 8.80 23.43
N THR A 239 -30.33 7.48 23.52
CA THR A 239 -30.87 6.83 24.73
C THR A 239 -29.84 6.68 25.85
N PHE A 240 -28.55 6.58 25.51
CA PHE A 240 -27.48 6.47 26.50
C PHE A 240 -27.08 7.81 27.14
N PHE A 241 -27.21 8.92 26.41
CA PHE A 241 -26.80 10.25 26.91
C PHE A 241 -27.93 11.12 27.50
N PHE A 242 -29.20 10.85 27.18
CA PHE A 242 -30.34 11.64 27.68
C PHE A 242 -31.25 10.90 28.66
N SER A 243 -30.76 9.82 29.29
CA SER A 243 -31.43 9.28 30.48
C SER A 243 -31.23 10.27 31.64
N PRO A 244 -32.31 10.77 32.28
CA PRO A 244 -32.19 11.71 33.39
C PRO A 244 -31.40 11.07 34.55
N PRO A 245 -30.60 11.85 35.29
CA PRO A 245 -29.78 11.32 36.36
C PRO A 245 -30.66 10.76 37.47
N VAL A 246 -30.51 9.47 37.75
CA VAL A 246 -31.11 8.83 38.93
C VAL A 246 -30.37 9.35 40.16
N ASN A 247 -31.10 10.02 41.05
CA ASN A 247 -30.61 10.58 42.30
C ASN A 247 -29.98 9.49 43.20
N PRO A 248 -28.73 9.63 43.67
CA PRO A 248 -28.11 8.66 44.57
C PRO A 248 -28.44 9.03 46.02
N ALA A 249 -29.67 8.76 46.45
CA ALA A 249 -30.05 8.90 47.85
C ALA A 249 -31.11 7.86 48.25
N GLU A 250 -30.83 6.58 48.02
CA GLU A 250 -31.58 5.51 48.69
C GLU A 250 -30.62 4.40 49.11
N LYS A 251 -30.32 4.37 50.41
CA LYS A 251 -29.52 3.32 51.05
C LYS A 251 -30.31 2.01 51.03
N VAL A 252 -30.08 1.17 50.03
CA VAL A 252 -30.54 -0.22 50.06
C VAL A 252 -29.58 -1.03 50.92
N SER A 253 -30.05 -1.40 52.10
CA SER A 253 -29.44 -2.38 53.00
C SER A 253 -29.47 -3.77 52.33
N VAL A 254 -28.33 -4.23 51.82
CA VAL A 254 -28.17 -5.59 51.30
C VAL A 254 -27.50 -6.45 52.37
N LYS A 255 -28.30 -7.37 52.92
CA LYS A 255 -27.91 -8.45 53.85
C LYS A 255 -26.92 -9.39 53.16
N PRO A 256 -25.79 -9.77 53.79
CA PRO A 256 -24.83 -10.68 53.17
C PRO A 256 -25.40 -12.10 53.10
N ALA A 257 -25.48 -12.63 51.87
CA ALA A 257 -25.76 -14.03 51.61
C ALA A 257 -24.47 -14.86 51.73
N SER A 258 -24.56 -15.93 52.51
CA SER A 258 -23.52 -16.92 52.79
C SER A 258 -23.03 -17.62 51.51
N PRO A 259 -21.72 -17.86 51.33
CA PRO A 259 -21.22 -18.65 50.20
C PRO A 259 -21.44 -20.14 50.46
N ALA A 260 -22.28 -20.76 49.64
CA ALA A 260 -22.39 -22.21 49.53
C ALA A 260 -21.18 -22.77 48.78
N SER A 261 -20.49 -23.69 49.46
CA SER A 261 -19.34 -24.47 48.97
C SER A 261 -19.79 -25.56 47.99
N PRO A 262 -19.20 -25.71 46.79
CA PRO A 262 -19.40 -26.90 45.96
C PRO A 262 -18.35 -27.98 46.26
N ALA A 263 -18.88 -29.17 46.52
CA ALA A 263 -18.18 -30.40 46.85
C ALA A 263 -17.24 -30.90 45.73
N SER A 264 -16.08 -31.43 46.13
CA SER A 264 -15.18 -32.23 45.31
C SER A 264 -15.77 -33.64 45.07
N PRO A 265 -15.68 -34.21 43.85
CA PRO A 265 -15.89 -35.63 43.64
C PRO A 265 -14.60 -36.41 43.88
N ALA A 266 -14.73 -37.44 44.73
CA ALA A 266 -13.69 -38.39 45.08
C ALA A 266 -13.30 -39.29 43.89
N PHE A 267 -12.00 -39.36 43.61
CA PHE A 267 -11.41 -40.41 42.79
C PHE A 267 -11.19 -41.65 43.69
N LYS A 268 -11.88 -42.76 43.37
CA LYS A 268 -11.63 -44.08 43.96
C LYS A 268 -10.47 -44.76 43.22
N ARG A 269 -9.71 -45.53 44.00
CA ARG A 269 -8.59 -46.40 43.59
C ARG A 269 -9.01 -47.46 42.58
#